data_AF-A0A2U2C3F6-F1
#
_entry.id   AF-A0A2U2C3F6-F1
#
_cell.length_a   1.000
_cell.length_b   1.000
_cell.length_c   1.000
_cell.angle_alpha   90.00
_cell.angle_beta   90.00
_cell.angle_gamma   90.00
#
_symmetry.space_group_name_H-M   'P 1'
#
loop_
_entity.id
_entity.type
_entity.pdbx_description
1 polymer ?
#
loop_
_entity_poly.entity_id
_entity_poly.type
_entity_poly.pdbx_seq_one_letter_code
_entity_poly.pdbx_strand_id
1 'polypeptide(L)'
;MKMGVILNFINPNDKNKFLHKFYKNRRKELNIFMQNGKPLFDKYSFDEDNRKKLPKDIKIPPTLAFENEFVKEKFENFGFYQDAITKDTKQSFLFHSNFFEFKNPIPKKIIEAKSGIQILMVGNVYGMSGFSDGGSITTKPYISSSNYLLKMSDYSKNESWCEILDALYWRFLYKYSFKFEKNPRMKMQIALLNKMPKEKLENHLLVAKKFIDDIFITN
;
A
#
# COMPACT_ATOMS: atom_id res chain seq x y z
N MET A 1 9.98 -26.23 -1.01
CA MET A 1 8.60 -25.69 -0.87
C MET A 1 7.74 -26.28 -1.97
N LYS A 2 6.57 -26.86 -1.69
CA LYS A 2 5.69 -27.38 -2.75
C LYS A 2 5.11 -26.21 -3.55
N MET A 3 5.26 -26.25 -4.88
CA MET A 3 4.76 -25.30 -5.88
C MET A 3 3.28 -24.88 -5.69
N GLY A 4 2.49 -25.66 -4.95
CA GLY A 4 1.06 -25.43 -4.71
C GLY A 4 0.68 -24.23 -3.84
N VAL A 5 1.60 -23.66 -3.04
CA VAL A 5 1.24 -22.56 -2.11
C VAL A 5 1.10 -21.20 -2.83
N ILE A 6 1.89 -20.97 -3.89
CA ILE A 6 1.82 -19.74 -4.71
C ILE A 6 0.56 -19.77 -5.59
N LEU A 7 0.20 -20.94 -6.13
CA LEU A 7 -0.98 -21.12 -6.99
C LEU A 7 -2.30 -20.79 -6.27
N ASN A 8 -2.38 -20.98 -4.95
CA ASN A 8 -3.59 -20.64 -4.19
C ASN A 8 -3.84 -19.12 -4.09
N PHE A 9 -2.82 -18.28 -4.28
CA PHE A 9 -2.98 -16.82 -4.19
C PHE A 9 -3.68 -16.21 -5.41
N ILE A 10 -3.45 -16.78 -6.58
CA ILE A 10 -3.92 -16.24 -7.86
C ILE A 10 -5.20 -16.95 -8.31
N ASN A 11 -5.52 -18.13 -7.76
CA ASN A 11 -6.69 -18.93 -8.17
C ASN A 11 -8.02 -18.19 -7.94
N PRO A 12 -8.65 -17.55 -8.94
CA PRO A 12 -9.83 -16.70 -8.76
C PRO A 12 -11.01 -17.40 -8.08
N ASN A 13 -11.05 -18.74 -8.05
CA ASN A 13 -12.12 -19.53 -7.44
C ASN A 13 -11.98 -19.79 -5.92
N ASP A 14 -10.85 -19.44 -5.28
CA ASP A 14 -10.73 -19.61 -3.82
C ASP A 14 -11.60 -18.58 -3.07
N LYS A 15 -12.59 -19.08 -2.32
CA LYS A 15 -13.52 -18.27 -1.51
C LYS A 15 -12.90 -17.73 -0.22
N ASN A 16 -11.66 -18.12 0.11
CA ASN A 16 -10.94 -17.73 1.33
C ASN A 16 -9.98 -16.55 1.15
N LYS A 17 -9.91 -15.94 -0.04
CA LYS A 17 -8.95 -14.89 -0.40
C LYS A 17 -9.12 -13.53 0.28
N PHE A 18 -10.19 -13.35 1.05
CA PHE A 18 -10.37 -12.11 1.79
C PHE A 18 -9.23 -11.89 2.76
N LEU A 19 -8.63 -10.71 2.66
CA LEU A 19 -7.44 -10.28 3.38
C LEU A 19 -7.44 -10.67 4.87
N HIS A 20 -8.57 -10.46 5.55
CA HIS A 20 -8.70 -10.79 6.98
C HIS A 20 -8.49 -12.29 7.26
N LYS A 21 -9.07 -13.17 6.44
CA LYS A 21 -8.93 -14.63 6.60
C LYS A 21 -7.52 -15.08 6.23
N PHE A 22 -6.96 -14.49 5.18
CA PHE A 22 -5.58 -14.74 4.76
C PHE A 22 -4.57 -14.45 5.89
N TYR A 23 -4.59 -13.25 6.46
CA TYR A 23 -3.68 -12.88 7.53
C TYR A 23 -3.87 -13.68 8.82
N LYS A 24 -5.12 -14.00 9.16
CA LYS A 24 -5.43 -14.87 10.30
C LYS A 24 -4.82 -16.26 10.12
N ASN A 25 -4.93 -16.84 8.93
CA ASN A 25 -4.35 -18.15 8.64
C ASN A 25 -2.81 -18.12 8.67
N ARG A 26 -2.18 -17.10 8.09
CA ARG A 26 -0.71 -16.95 8.12
C ARG A 26 -0.16 -16.80 9.53
N ARG A 27 -0.81 -16.04 10.40
CA ARG A 27 -0.41 -15.92 11.82
C ARG A 27 -0.42 -17.28 12.54
N LYS A 28 -1.44 -18.10 12.30
CA LYS A 28 -1.55 -19.45 12.86
C LYS A 28 -0.49 -20.40 12.31
N GLU A 29 -0.34 -20.44 10.99
CA GLU A 29 0.61 -21.34 10.31
C GLU A 29 2.07 -21.04 10.65
N LEU A 30 2.41 -19.75 10.77
CA LEU A 30 3.78 -19.29 11.06
C LEU A 30 4.03 -19.05 12.55
N ASN A 31 3.01 -19.21 13.40
CA ASN A 31 3.04 -18.93 14.84
C ASN A 31 3.58 -17.51 15.17
N ILE A 32 3.12 -16.49 14.43
CA ILE A 32 3.54 -15.09 14.59
C ILE A 32 2.43 -14.30 15.31
N PHE A 33 2.79 -13.56 16.37
CA PHE A 33 1.84 -12.87 17.25
C PHE A 33 0.76 -13.82 17.81
N MET A 34 1.19 -15.00 18.23
CA MET A 34 0.34 -16.04 18.81
C MET A 34 0.89 -16.44 20.20
N GLN A 35 0.01 -16.69 21.15
CA GLN A 35 0.33 -17.23 22.48
C GLN A 35 -0.68 -18.34 22.83
N ASN A 36 -0.20 -19.53 23.17
CA ASN A 36 -1.03 -20.69 23.51
C ASN A 36 -2.14 -21.00 22.47
N GLY A 37 -1.81 -20.86 21.18
CA GLY A 37 -2.75 -21.09 20.07
C GLY A 37 -3.78 -19.98 19.84
N LYS A 38 -3.80 -18.94 20.67
CA LYS A 38 -4.63 -17.73 20.53
C LYS A 38 -3.82 -16.55 19.99
N PRO A 39 -4.45 -15.57 19.33
CA PRO A 39 -3.73 -14.36 18.93
C PRO A 39 -3.24 -13.63 20.19
N LEU A 40 -2.04 -13.06 20.11
CA LEU A 40 -1.51 -12.16 21.12
C LEU A 40 -2.51 -11.00 21.28
N PHE A 41 -2.90 -10.68 22.52
CA PHE A 41 -3.94 -9.69 22.87
C PHE A 41 -5.39 -10.06 22.49
N ASP A 42 -5.69 -11.36 22.29
CA ASP A 42 -7.02 -11.89 21.98
C ASP A 42 -7.68 -11.33 20.70
N LYS A 43 -6.93 -10.60 19.87
CA LYS A 43 -7.38 -10.01 18.60
C LYS A 43 -6.44 -10.35 17.45
N TYR A 44 -7.00 -10.74 16.30
CA TYR A 44 -6.22 -10.98 15.07
C TYR A 44 -5.94 -9.70 14.27
N SER A 45 -6.66 -8.61 14.54
CA SER A 45 -6.53 -7.34 13.86
C SER A 45 -6.96 -6.21 14.80
N PHE A 46 -6.30 -5.07 14.65
CA PHE A 46 -6.60 -3.80 15.32
C PHE A 46 -7.08 -2.76 14.30
N ASP A 47 -7.62 -3.19 13.15
CA ASP A 47 -8.02 -2.29 12.07
C ASP A 47 -9.04 -1.24 12.51
N GLU A 48 -9.92 -1.58 13.46
CA GLU A 48 -10.88 -0.63 14.03
C GLU A 48 -10.19 0.44 14.86
N ASP A 49 -9.19 0.06 15.65
CA ASP A 49 -8.40 0.98 16.45
C ASP A 49 -7.50 1.86 15.57
N ASN A 50 -6.90 1.28 14.51
CA ASN A 50 -6.06 1.97 13.53
C ASN A 50 -6.82 3.01 12.68
N ARG A 51 -8.16 2.98 12.66
CA ARG A 51 -8.99 3.97 11.96
C ARG A 51 -9.39 5.15 12.85
N LYS A 52 -9.09 5.09 14.15
CA LYS A 52 -9.33 6.21 15.05
C LYS A 52 -8.29 7.28 14.79
N LYS A 53 -8.67 8.54 14.96
CA LYS A 53 -7.73 9.65 14.91
C LYS A 53 -6.68 9.49 16.01
N LEU A 54 -5.45 9.89 15.69
CA LEU A 54 -4.40 10.04 16.70
C LEU A 54 -4.88 11.00 17.79
N PRO A 55 -4.84 10.60 19.08
CA PRO A 55 -5.10 11.51 20.20
C PRO A 55 -4.13 12.70 20.17
N LYS A 56 -4.65 13.89 20.47
CA LYS A 56 -3.89 15.15 20.38
C LYS A 56 -2.67 15.20 21.29
N ASP A 57 -2.69 14.45 22.39
CA ASP A 57 -1.68 14.51 23.44
C ASP A 57 -0.56 13.46 23.26
N ILE A 58 -0.64 12.64 22.20
CA ILE A 58 0.44 11.71 21.87
C ILE A 58 1.61 12.49 21.29
N LYS A 59 2.75 12.45 21.99
CA LYS A 59 4.04 12.82 21.42
C LYS A 59 4.42 11.78 20.37
N ILE A 60 4.29 12.15 19.10
CA ILE A 60 4.80 11.33 18.00
C ILE A 60 6.32 11.26 18.20
N PRO A 61 6.91 10.06 18.35
CA PRO A 61 8.36 9.95 18.42
C PRO A 61 8.94 10.58 17.15
N PRO A 62 10.06 11.33 17.23
CA PRO A 62 10.68 11.88 16.03
C PRO A 62 10.90 10.75 15.05
N THR A 63 10.45 10.95 13.81
CA THR A 63 10.79 10.03 12.72
C THR A 63 12.31 9.84 12.78
N LEU A 64 12.78 8.59 12.81
CA LEU A 64 14.20 8.26 12.64
C LEU A 64 14.58 8.72 11.23
N ALA A 65 14.84 10.01 11.10
CA ALA A 65 14.95 10.72 9.86
C ALA A 65 16.36 10.49 9.34
N PHE A 66 16.49 9.69 8.28
CA PHE A 66 17.56 9.69 7.27
C PHE A 66 19.04 9.58 7.71
N GLU A 67 19.35 9.62 9.00
CA GLU A 67 20.67 9.35 9.59
C GLU A 67 20.86 7.86 9.89
N ASN A 68 20.09 7.00 9.23
CA ASN A 68 20.35 5.58 9.24
C ASN A 68 21.32 5.26 8.10
N GLU A 69 22.51 4.75 8.44
CA GLU A 69 23.53 4.32 7.48
C GLU A 69 22.96 3.34 6.44
N PHE A 70 22.04 2.46 6.86
CA PHE A 70 21.31 1.56 5.96
C PHE A 70 20.46 2.32 4.92
N VAL A 71 19.82 3.42 5.30
CA VAL A 71 18.98 4.20 4.38
C VAL A 71 19.85 4.95 3.37
N LYS A 72 21.01 5.46 3.80
CA LYS A 72 21.99 6.11 2.92
C LYS A 72 22.58 5.11 1.92
N GLU A 73 23.09 3.98 2.42
CA GLU A 73 23.66 2.91 1.59
C GLU A 73 22.63 2.37 0.58
N LYS A 74 21.37 2.24 0.99
CA LYS A 74 20.29 1.85 0.07
C LYS A 74 20.08 2.88 -1.03
N PHE A 75 19.98 4.18 -0.72
CA PHE A 75 19.76 5.21 -1.74
C PHE A 75 20.95 5.33 -2.69
N GLU A 76 22.18 5.16 -2.20
CA GLU A 76 23.39 5.10 -3.02
C GLU A 76 23.36 3.91 -3.98
N ASN A 77 22.99 2.72 -3.50
CA ASN A 77 23.02 1.50 -4.29
C ASN A 77 21.80 1.31 -5.23
N PHE A 78 20.63 1.81 -4.85
CA PHE A 78 19.35 1.53 -5.52
C PHE A 78 18.58 2.78 -5.96
N GLY A 79 19.05 3.98 -5.64
CA GLY A 79 18.37 5.23 -5.98
C GLY A 79 17.07 5.48 -5.19
N PHE A 80 16.38 6.58 -5.51
CA PHE A 80 15.17 7.02 -4.80
C PHE A 80 13.93 6.15 -5.06
N TYR A 81 13.94 5.33 -6.12
CA TYR A 81 12.80 4.49 -6.51
C TYR A 81 12.87 3.12 -5.83
N GLN A 82 11.82 2.78 -5.07
CA GLN A 82 11.74 1.53 -4.31
C GLN A 82 11.74 0.26 -5.20
N ASP A 83 11.50 0.41 -6.50
CA ASP A 83 11.44 -0.67 -7.50
C ASP A 83 12.58 -0.63 -8.52
N ALA A 84 13.67 0.10 -8.24
CA ALA A 84 14.73 0.31 -9.24
C ALA A 84 15.38 -1.02 -9.68
N ILE A 85 15.24 -1.30 -10.97
CA ILE A 85 16.04 -2.28 -11.72
C ILE A 85 17.47 -1.74 -11.76
N THR A 86 18.43 -2.51 -11.27
CA THR A 86 19.85 -2.20 -11.39
C THR A 86 20.25 -2.13 -12.87
N LYS A 87 20.90 -1.03 -13.26
CA LYS A 87 21.32 -0.75 -14.66
C LYS A 87 22.18 -1.87 -15.28
N ASP A 88 22.91 -2.61 -14.46
CA ASP A 88 24.01 -3.48 -14.92
C ASP A 88 23.82 -4.98 -14.63
N THR A 89 22.66 -5.41 -14.14
CA THR A 89 22.37 -6.85 -14.01
C THR A 89 21.17 -7.21 -14.87
N LYS A 90 21.33 -8.21 -15.76
CA LYS A 90 20.25 -8.84 -16.55
C LYS A 90 19.15 -9.53 -15.72
N GLN A 91 19.00 -9.18 -14.45
CA GLN A 91 17.93 -9.63 -13.58
C GLN A 91 16.90 -8.52 -13.44
N SER A 92 15.79 -8.70 -14.15
CA SER A 92 14.54 -8.01 -13.86
C SER A 92 13.95 -8.60 -12.59
N PHE A 93 13.45 -7.74 -11.70
CA PHE A 93 12.74 -8.04 -10.44
C PHE A 93 13.60 -8.18 -9.17
N LEU A 94 13.72 -7.07 -8.43
CA LEU A 94 13.94 -7.10 -6.99
C LEU A 94 12.60 -6.76 -6.29
N PHE A 95 12.08 -7.68 -5.48
CA PHE A 95 10.93 -7.41 -4.62
C PHE A 95 11.35 -6.53 -3.45
N HIS A 96 10.71 -5.38 -3.25
CA HIS A 96 10.95 -4.53 -2.09
C HIS A 96 9.91 -4.73 -0.99
N SER A 97 10.39 -5.12 0.19
CA SER A 97 9.90 -4.59 1.47
C SER A 97 10.88 -4.88 2.59
N ASN A 98 11.29 -3.82 3.28
CA ASN A 98 11.05 -3.62 4.71
C ASN A 98 12.04 -2.56 5.18
N PHE A 99 11.52 -1.36 5.46
CA PHE A 99 12.21 -0.35 6.27
C PHE A 99 12.11 -0.74 7.75
N PHE A 100 12.63 -1.92 8.13
CA PHE A 100 12.69 -2.31 9.53
C PHE A 100 14.09 -2.77 9.90
N GLU A 101 14.82 -1.89 10.58
CA GLU A 101 16.02 -2.25 11.33
C GLU A 101 15.58 -2.99 12.61
N PHE A 102 15.50 -4.32 12.56
CA PHE A 102 15.36 -5.12 13.78
C PHE A 102 16.76 -5.39 14.35
N LYS A 103 17.15 -4.63 15.38
CA LYS A 103 18.34 -4.92 16.21
C LYS A 103 18.19 -6.19 17.08
N ASN A 104 17.06 -6.89 17.01
CA ASN A 104 16.89 -8.20 17.64
C ASN A 104 17.14 -9.32 16.63
N PRO A 105 17.88 -10.38 16.99
CA PRO A 105 18.12 -11.50 16.09
C PRO A 105 16.78 -12.15 15.72
N ILE A 106 16.36 -11.95 14.48
CA ILE A 106 15.21 -12.62 13.90
C ILE A 106 15.50 -14.13 13.93
N PRO A 107 14.62 -14.96 14.54
CA PRO A 107 14.84 -16.41 14.63
C PRO A 107 15.14 -17.00 13.24
N LYS A 108 16.17 -17.86 13.13
CA LYS A 108 16.59 -18.51 11.87
C LYS A 108 15.43 -19.09 11.04
N LYS A 109 14.37 -19.58 11.69
CA LYS A 109 13.14 -20.07 11.04
C LYS A 109 12.42 -19.03 10.17
N ILE A 110 12.51 -17.74 10.49
CA ILE A 110 11.91 -16.65 9.69
C ILE A 110 12.80 -16.31 8.47
N ILE A 111 14.12 -16.44 8.60
CA ILE A 111 15.07 -16.28 7.47
C ILE A 111 14.91 -17.46 6.48
N GLU A 112 14.66 -18.67 6.97
CA GLU A 112 14.33 -19.83 6.14
C GLU A 112 12.91 -19.75 5.54
N ALA A 113 12.01 -18.98 6.18
CA ALA A 113 10.68 -18.64 5.66
C ALA A 113 10.67 -17.56 4.57
N LYS A 114 11.80 -17.33 3.86
CA LYS A 114 11.97 -16.46 2.67
C LYS A 114 10.87 -16.59 1.60
N SER A 115 10.05 -17.64 1.65
CA SER A 115 8.88 -17.84 0.80
C SER A 115 7.56 -17.20 1.29
N GLY A 116 7.39 -16.99 2.59
CA GLY A 116 6.17 -16.38 3.17
C GLY A 116 6.15 -14.86 3.03
N ILE A 117 7.32 -14.22 3.14
CA ILE A 117 7.47 -12.76 3.02
C ILE A 117 7.11 -12.29 1.60
N GLN A 118 7.56 -13.02 0.57
CA GLN A 118 7.19 -12.71 -0.81
C GLN A 118 5.68 -12.77 -1.04
N ILE A 119 4.99 -13.76 -0.46
CA ILE A 119 3.53 -13.89 -0.58
C ILE A 119 2.79 -12.75 0.13
N LEU A 120 3.24 -12.35 1.33
CA LEU A 120 2.70 -11.19 2.03
C LEU A 120 2.89 -9.93 1.19
N MET A 121 4.05 -9.80 0.55
CA MET A 121 4.38 -8.66 -0.27
C MET A 121 3.64 -8.58 -1.57
N VAL A 122 3.49 -9.69 -2.28
CA VAL A 122 2.70 -9.75 -3.50
C VAL A 122 1.25 -9.37 -3.20
N GLY A 123 0.68 -9.90 -2.11
CA GLY A 123 -0.67 -9.54 -1.68
C GLY A 123 -0.81 -8.06 -1.29
N ASN A 124 0.19 -7.49 -0.63
CA ASN A 124 0.15 -6.09 -0.18
C ASN A 124 0.38 -5.09 -1.30
N VAL A 125 1.36 -5.34 -2.16
CA VAL A 125 1.75 -4.41 -3.23
C VAL A 125 0.81 -4.55 -4.40
N TYR A 126 0.64 -5.74 -4.96
CA TYR A 126 -0.17 -5.91 -6.17
C TYR A 126 -1.67 -6.01 -5.87
N GLY A 127 -2.04 -6.65 -4.76
CA GLY A 127 -3.44 -6.78 -4.35
C GLY A 127 -3.97 -5.53 -3.67
N MET A 128 -3.40 -5.17 -2.51
CA MET A 128 -3.93 -4.06 -1.71
C MET A 128 -3.58 -2.69 -2.28
N SER A 129 -2.30 -2.40 -2.48
CA SER A 129 -1.85 -1.07 -2.90
C SER A 129 -2.21 -0.80 -4.37
N GLY A 130 -1.86 -1.72 -5.27
CA GLY A 130 -2.02 -1.56 -6.71
C GLY A 130 -3.40 -1.88 -7.26
N PHE A 131 -4.21 -2.66 -6.53
CA PHE A 131 -5.50 -3.18 -7.03
C PHE A 131 -5.36 -3.94 -8.39
N SER A 132 -4.18 -4.46 -8.68
CA SER A 132 -3.83 -5.11 -9.95
C SER A 132 -4.47 -6.49 -10.09
N ASP A 133 -4.96 -7.05 -8.98
CA ASP A 133 -5.69 -8.32 -8.90
C ASP A 133 -7.19 -8.19 -9.23
N GLY A 134 -7.64 -6.99 -9.62
CA GLY A 134 -9.03 -6.71 -9.97
C GLY A 134 -10.01 -6.79 -8.79
N GLY A 135 -9.51 -6.80 -7.56
CA GLY A 135 -10.32 -6.88 -6.36
C GLY A 135 -10.55 -8.31 -5.83
N SER A 136 -9.61 -9.21 -6.13
CA SER A 136 -9.62 -10.58 -5.59
C SER A 136 -9.34 -10.61 -4.09
N ILE A 137 -8.47 -9.71 -3.60
CA ILE A 137 -8.05 -9.58 -2.20
C ILE A 137 -8.78 -8.43 -1.52
N THR A 138 -8.92 -7.30 -2.22
CA THR A 138 -9.55 -6.09 -1.70
C THR A 138 -10.84 -5.79 -2.45
N THR A 139 -11.85 -5.30 -1.74
CA THR A 139 -13.16 -5.03 -2.36
C THR A 139 -13.20 -3.71 -3.16
N LYS A 140 -12.18 -2.86 -3.01
CA LYS A 140 -12.08 -1.55 -3.66
C LYS A 140 -10.60 -1.11 -3.68
N PRO A 141 -10.19 -0.26 -4.64
CA PRO A 141 -8.86 0.33 -4.62
C PRO A 141 -8.66 1.22 -3.38
N TYR A 142 -7.49 1.16 -2.77
CA TYR A 142 -7.09 2.03 -1.67
C TYR A 142 -6.51 3.35 -2.19
N ILE A 143 -7.41 4.18 -2.73
CA ILE A 143 -7.11 5.55 -3.15
C ILE A 143 -7.77 6.55 -2.21
N SER A 144 -7.16 7.72 -2.05
CA SER A 144 -7.72 8.80 -1.24
C SER A 144 -7.32 10.17 -1.77
N SER A 145 -8.18 11.16 -1.51
CA SER A 145 -7.83 12.57 -1.65
C SER A 145 -7.04 13.07 -0.43
N SER A 146 -6.51 14.29 -0.51
CA SER A 146 -5.77 14.98 0.56
C SER A 146 -6.52 15.00 1.90
N ASN A 147 -7.85 15.09 1.87
CA ASN A 147 -8.72 15.10 3.05
C ASN A 147 -8.54 13.86 3.95
N TYR A 148 -8.20 12.70 3.38
CA TYR A 148 -7.91 11.51 4.19
C TYR A 148 -6.61 11.69 4.98
N LEU A 149 -5.54 12.15 4.30
CA LEU A 149 -4.25 12.38 4.93
C LEU A 149 -4.34 13.46 6.00
N LEU A 150 -4.99 14.60 5.73
CA LEU A 150 -5.21 15.67 6.71
C LEU A 150 -5.98 15.20 7.95
N LYS A 151 -6.83 14.18 7.83
CA LYS A 151 -7.59 13.64 8.98
C LYS A 151 -6.79 12.64 9.81
N MET A 152 -5.84 11.95 9.19
CA MET A 152 -5.10 10.82 9.78
C MET A 152 -3.64 11.16 10.09
N SER A 153 -3.20 12.39 9.83
CA SER A 153 -1.83 12.85 10.06
C SER A 153 -1.82 14.24 10.69
N ASP A 154 -0.62 14.68 11.06
CA ASP A 154 -0.28 16.01 11.55
C ASP A 154 0.25 16.94 10.45
N TYR A 155 0.16 16.54 9.17
CA TYR A 155 0.57 17.40 8.06
C TYR A 155 -0.29 18.66 8.01
N SER A 156 0.38 19.81 7.93
CA SER A 156 -0.31 21.07 7.69
C SER A 156 -0.92 21.06 6.28
N LYS A 157 -2.10 21.66 6.18
CA LYS A 157 -2.72 21.92 4.88
C LYS A 157 -1.91 23.00 4.18
N ASN A 158 -0.92 22.58 3.39
CA ASN A 158 -0.38 23.43 2.34
C ASN A 158 -1.16 23.14 1.05
N GLU A 159 -1.37 24.16 0.23
CA GLU A 159 -2.19 24.01 -0.97
C GLU A 159 -1.44 23.21 -2.05
N SER A 160 -0.10 23.26 -2.06
CA SER A 160 0.71 22.66 -3.12
C SER A 160 0.60 21.13 -3.20
N TRP A 161 0.78 20.38 -2.10
CA TRP A 161 0.63 18.92 -2.17
C TRP A 161 -0.84 18.49 -2.18
N CYS A 162 -1.73 19.24 -1.53
CA CYS A 162 -3.15 18.92 -1.50
C CYS A 162 -3.76 18.99 -2.90
N GLU A 163 -3.44 20.06 -3.65
CA GLU A 163 -3.91 20.27 -5.01
C GLU A 163 -3.42 19.15 -5.94
N ILE A 164 -2.13 18.80 -5.88
CA ILE A 164 -1.54 17.72 -6.66
C ILE A 164 -2.21 16.37 -6.34
N LEU A 165 -2.36 16.04 -5.06
CA LEU A 165 -2.93 14.75 -4.66
C LEU A 165 -4.41 14.64 -5.05
N ASP A 166 -5.18 15.70 -4.87
CA ASP A 166 -6.59 15.74 -5.28
C ASP A 166 -6.71 15.64 -6.81
N ALA A 167 -5.84 16.33 -7.55
CA ALA A 167 -5.76 16.24 -9.00
C ALA A 167 -5.49 14.80 -9.47
N LEU A 168 -4.51 14.11 -8.88
CA LEU A 168 -4.19 12.71 -9.18
C LEU A 168 -5.35 11.76 -8.85
N TYR A 169 -6.00 11.97 -7.71
CA TYR A 169 -7.17 11.20 -7.27
C TYR A 169 -8.33 11.32 -8.27
N TRP A 170 -8.68 12.54 -8.69
CA TRP A 170 -9.75 12.76 -9.65
C TRP A 170 -9.39 12.27 -11.04
N ARG A 171 -8.14 12.45 -11.48
CA ARG A 171 -7.64 11.87 -12.75
C ARG A 171 -7.75 10.35 -12.76
N PHE A 172 -7.41 9.68 -11.65
CA PHE A 172 -7.56 8.22 -11.54
C PHE A 172 -9.01 7.79 -11.71
N LEU A 173 -9.92 8.43 -10.98
CA LEU A 173 -11.35 8.13 -11.07
C LEU A 173 -11.90 8.41 -12.46
N TYR A 174 -11.51 9.53 -13.07
CA TYR A 174 -11.92 9.86 -14.44
C TYR A 174 -11.46 8.82 -15.45
N LYS A 175 -10.20 8.39 -15.38
CA LYS A 175 -9.63 7.43 -16.33
C LYS A 175 -10.18 6.02 -16.15
N TYR A 176 -10.50 5.60 -14.93
CA TYR A 176 -10.81 4.19 -14.61
C TYR A 176 -12.22 3.97 -14.07
N SER A 177 -13.10 4.98 -14.06
CA SER A 177 -14.50 4.88 -13.58
C SER A 177 -15.25 3.69 -14.17
N PHE A 178 -15.07 3.43 -15.47
CA PHE A 178 -15.69 2.31 -16.20
C PHE A 178 -15.39 0.94 -15.59
N LYS A 179 -14.21 0.76 -14.96
CA LYS A 179 -13.85 -0.50 -14.27
C LYS A 179 -14.60 -0.71 -12.96
N PHE A 180 -15.22 0.34 -12.42
CA PHE A 180 -15.81 0.35 -11.09
C PHE A 180 -17.33 0.54 -11.10
N GLU A 181 -17.99 0.59 -12.27
CA GLU A 181 -19.44 0.81 -12.39
C GLU A 181 -20.27 -0.19 -11.59
N LYS A 182 -19.85 -1.45 -11.59
CA LYS A 182 -20.52 -2.54 -10.85
C LYS A 182 -20.08 -2.62 -9.38
N ASN A 183 -19.08 -1.85 -8.95
CA ASN A 183 -18.55 -1.91 -7.59
C ASN A 183 -19.38 -1.01 -6.64
N PRO A 184 -20.16 -1.59 -5.70
CA PRO A 184 -21.03 -0.81 -4.82
C PRO A 184 -20.26 0.17 -3.92
N ARG A 185 -19.01 -0.13 -3.56
CA ARG A 185 -18.18 0.70 -2.69
C ARG A 185 -17.54 1.91 -3.40
N MET A 186 -17.58 1.94 -4.72
CA MET A 186 -17.07 3.04 -5.55
C MET A 186 -18.19 3.95 -6.09
N LYS A 187 -19.46 3.55 -5.93
CA LYS A 187 -20.62 4.29 -6.46
C LYS A 187 -20.66 5.75 -6.04
N MET A 188 -20.35 6.04 -4.77
CA MET A 188 -20.40 7.42 -4.27
C MET A 188 -19.33 8.30 -4.91
N GLN A 189 -18.11 7.78 -5.06
CA GLN A 189 -16.99 8.50 -5.67
C GLN A 189 -17.25 8.76 -7.16
N ILE A 190 -17.81 7.79 -7.88
CA ILE A 190 -18.21 7.93 -9.29
C ILE A 190 -19.35 8.95 -9.41
N ALA A 191 -20.34 8.91 -8.51
CA ALA A 191 -21.41 9.91 -8.50
C ALA A 191 -20.90 11.33 -8.25
N LEU A 192 -19.92 11.51 -7.36
CA LEU A 192 -19.27 12.79 -7.12
C LEU A 192 -18.47 13.28 -8.34
N LEU A 193 -17.76 12.37 -9.02
CA LEU A 193 -17.07 12.68 -10.27
C LEU A 193 -18.07 13.16 -11.34
N ASN A 194 -19.18 12.46 -11.53
CA ASN A 194 -20.19 12.79 -12.55
C ASN A 194 -20.91 14.12 -12.28
N LYS A 195 -20.98 14.56 -11.02
CA LYS A 195 -21.56 15.85 -10.61
C LYS A 195 -20.54 16.99 -10.63
N MET A 196 -19.27 16.73 -10.89
CA MET A 196 -18.23 17.75 -10.87
C MET A 196 -18.39 18.70 -12.07
N PRO A 197 -18.31 20.02 -11.88
CA PRO A 197 -18.27 20.97 -13.00
C PRO A 197 -17.12 20.67 -13.94
N LYS A 198 -17.36 20.79 -15.26
CA LYS A 198 -16.37 20.46 -16.30
C LYS A 198 -15.08 21.23 -16.13
N GLU A 199 -15.16 22.54 -15.91
CA GLU A 199 -14.02 23.42 -15.69
C GLU A 199 -13.14 22.96 -14.51
N LYS A 200 -13.77 22.57 -13.40
CA LYS A 200 -13.06 22.05 -12.22
C LYS A 200 -12.35 20.73 -12.51
N LEU A 201 -13.00 19.84 -13.23
CA LEU A 201 -12.40 18.56 -13.63
C LEU A 201 -11.23 18.79 -14.58
N GLU A 202 -11.37 19.67 -15.56
CA GLU A 202 -10.31 20.04 -16.51
C GLU A 202 -9.09 20.61 -15.78
N ASN A 203 -9.29 21.47 -14.78
CA ASN A 203 -8.19 21.96 -13.95
C ASN A 203 -7.46 20.83 -13.22
N HIS A 204 -8.19 19.90 -12.58
CA HIS A 204 -7.58 18.73 -11.94
C HIS A 204 -6.80 17.86 -12.95
N LEU A 205 -7.32 17.67 -14.17
CA LEU A 205 -6.64 16.90 -15.20
C LEU A 205 -5.34 17.59 -15.67
N LEU A 206 -5.35 18.93 -15.79
CA LEU A 206 -4.18 19.72 -16.17
C LEU A 206 -3.09 19.64 -15.10
N VAL A 207 -3.42 19.88 -13.83
CA VAL A 207 -2.48 19.80 -12.71
C VAL A 207 -1.88 18.39 -12.60
N ALA A 208 -2.72 17.37 -12.69
CA ALA A 208 -2.26 15.99 -12.64
C ALA A 208 -1.36 15.63 -13.83
N LYS A 209 -1.68 16.12 -15.03
CA LYS A 209 -0.83 15.92 -16.22
C LYS A 209 0.53 16.59 -16.01
N LYS A 210 0.55 17.87 -15.63
CA LYS A 210 1.79 18.61 -15.37
C LYS A 210 2.68 17.87 -14.36
N PHE A 211 2.12 17.44 -13.24
CA PHE A 211 2.88 16.72 -12.21
C PHE A 211 3.42 15.36 -12.69
N ILE A 212 2.63 14.61 -13.46
CA ILE A 212 3.08 13.34 -14.05
C ILE A 212 4.19 13.60 -15.06
N ASP A 213 4.03 14.58 -15.94
CA ASP A 213 5.03 14.96 -16.93
C ASP A 213 6.33 15.40 -16.21
N ASP A 214 6.25 16.18 -15.12
CA ASP A 214 7.40 16.56 -14.31
C ASP A 214 8.12 15.35 -13.66
N ILE A 215 7.37 14.31 -13.23
CA ILE A 215 7.95 13.09 -12.66
C ILE A 215 8.61 12.21 -13.72
N PHE A 216 7.99 12.11 -14.90
CA PHE A 216 8.40 11.18 -15.95
C PHE A 216 9.23 11.85 -17.06
N ILE A 217 9.53 13.15 -16.94
CA ILE A 217 10.47 13.90 -17.78
C ILE A 217 11.64 14.39 -16.91
N THR A 218 12.64 13.53 -16.79
CA THR A 218 14.08 13.88 -16.70
C THR A 218 14.86 12.62 -17.04
N ASN A 219 14.85 12.29 -18.34
CA ASN A 219 15.92 11.66 -19.15
C ASN A 219 15.35 11.18 -20.48
#